data_AF-A0A9N9X3I1-F1
#
_entry.id   AF-A0A9N9X3I1-F1
#
_cell.length_a   1.000
_cell.length_b   1.000
_cell.length_c   1.000
_cell.angle_alpha   90.00
_cell.angle_beta   90.00
_cell.angle_gamma   90.00
#
_symmetry.space_group_name_H-M   'P 1'
#
loop_
_entity.id
_entity.type
_entity.pdbx_description
1 polymer ?
#
loop_
_entity_poly.entity_id
_entity_poly.type
_entity_poly.pdbx_seq_one_letter_code
_entity_poly.pdbx_strand_id
1 'polypeptide(L)'
;MGRMDFKKETRIGIVSKLHFECDNCDKTFIICTSESPNGKLNDSVVWASLSIGIGHSQCEELFGVMNIPSMHQKTFANEMVSVKKGIIIGAETKKPLFLGIRNKFCSLCSYYEKHELPQKKHECALNFNGPSTAMEQDIIVEGFSKSIEQHGVIFKYMIGDGDSSVYARIVERVAYGRQVIKIECANHMTRCVSDKLHKISTNTVYPLAARKLLTSKGTEGISRLGRLVKGVRTAVKTNLNQPNSLRQELRNAPYHIFGRHENCSSFCKRKESKEDDLTLQLDQKFFIEIKKIIEPMINMADRLSYNQTTNQAERYMSLVAKCTGGKRVNFTKSSSYTARSYAADLSHTNGPSWHLKALRNGPCGRFTDQIFNRKQKKHELRKSRGYIYKNKKKCNSGTDIYYGPQAALPDISSDNMAERKDKFLNKLAERVSSSQKIENFEISTRGQHDNNLWRELRMDYLTASNFGKVVKRRPTTPCHNLVKQLLYQKKDLKSPAIIYGRINEQKAVSKYEETKNVEVTACGLFVDATFPFLGASPDGLVGDDGIIEVKCLPFIEGKLAESKKSTN
;
A
#
# COMPACT_ATOMS: atom_id res chain seq x y z
N MET A 1 -15.59 35.71 -42.39
CA MET A 1 -15.44 34.40 -41.70
C MET A 1 -14.84 34.69 -40.34
N GLY A 2 -15.50 34.31 -39.25
CA GLY A 2 -14.91 34.48 -37.91
C GLY A 2 -13.73 33.53 -37.70
N ARG A 3 -12.70 33.98 -37.00
CA ARG A 3 -11.54 33.20 -36.60
C ARG A 3 -11.85 32.46 -35.30
N MET A 4 -11.49 31.18 -35.25
CA MET A 4 -11.57 30.40 -34.02
C MET A 4 -10.28 30.54 -33.22
N ASP A 5 -10.38 31.16 -32.06
CA ASP A 5 -9.26 31.35 -31.15
C ASP A 5 -9.27 30.27 -30.07
N PHE A 6 -8.12 29.62 -29.89
CA PHE A 6 -7.92 28.65 -28.81
C PHE A 6 -7.87 29.37 -27.46
N LYS A 7 -8.67 28.89 -26.49
CA LYS A 7 -8.73 29.48 -25.14
C LYS A 7 -8.07 28.62 -24.09
N LYS A 8 -8.40 27.33 -24.06
CA LYS A 8 -7.84 26.41 -23.07
C LYS A 8 -7.93 24.96 -23.51
N GLU A 9 -7.03 24.16 -22.97
CA GLU A 9 -7.10 22.70 -23.00
C GLU A 9 -7.50 22.18 -21.62
N THR A 10 -8.50 21.30 -21.57
CA THR A 10 -8.81 20.51 -20.38
C THR A 10 -8.42 19.07 -20.63
N ARG A 11 -7.37 18.59 -19.96
CA ARG A 11 -6.91 17.19 -20.05
C ARG A 11 -7.64 16.29 -19.05
N ILE A 12 -8.16 15.17 -19.55
CA ILE A 12 -8.80 14.11 -18.77
C ILE A 12 -8.06 12.81 -19.06
N GLY A 13 -6.95 12.59 -18.35
CA GLY A 13 -6.04 11.47 -18.63
C GLY A 13 -5.29 11.69 -19.95
N ILE A 14 -5.54 10.81 -20.93
CA ILE A 14 -4.96 10.92 -22.28
C ILE A 14 -5.91 11.56 -23.30
N VAL A 15 -7.14 11.92 -22.90
CA VAL A 15 -8.08 12.68 -23.73
C VAL A 15 -7.95 14.17 -23.44
N SER A 16 -7.91 14.99 -24.48
CA SER A 16 -7.87 16.45 -24.39
C SER A 16 -9.15 17.05 -24.95
N LYS A 17 -9.74 17.99 -24.19
CA LYS A 17 -10.84 18.84 -24.65
C LYS A 17 -10.28 20.23 -24.96
N LEU A 18 -10.28 20.58 -26.24
CA LEU A 18 -9.79 21.85 -26.74
C LEU A 18 -10.98 22.81 -26.85
N HIS A 19 -10.92 23.92 -26.11
CA HIS A 19 -11.94 24.95 -26.13
C HIS A 19 -11.53 26.07 -27.08
N PHE A 20 -12.36 26.31 -28.08
CA PHE A 20 -12.23 27.40 -29.04
C PHE A 20 -13.37 28.39 -28.86
N GLU A 21 -13.14 29.64 -29.19
CA GLU A 21 -14.14 30.70 -29.20
C GLU A 21 -14.05 31.43 -30.53
N CYS A 22 -15.19 31.74 -31.14
CA CYS A 22 -15.23 32.51 -32.38
C CYS A 22 -15.22 34.00 -32.06
N ASP A 23 -14.21 34.71 -32.57
CA ASP A 23 -13.99 36.15 -32.39
C ASP A 23 -15.16 37.05 -32.85
N ASN A 24 -16.01 36.54 -33.75
CA ASN A 24 -17.07 37.31 -34.39
C ASN A 24 -18.48 37.00 -33.85
N CYS A 25 -18.65 35.94 -33.06
CA CYS A 25 -19.99 35.55 -32.55
C CYS A 25 -20.01 35.03 -31.12
N ASP A 26 -18.88 35.07 -30.41
CA ASP A 26 -18.69 34.63 -29.01
C ASP A 26 -19.18 33.19 -28.74
N LYS A 27 -19.32 32.36 -29.78
CA LYS A 27 -19.71 30.96 -29.63
C LYS A 27 -18.48 30.14 -29.26
N THR A 28 -18.63 29.35 -28.20
CA THR A 28 -17.61 28.39 -27.76
C THR A 28 -17.80 27.03 -28.41
N PHE A 29 -16.73 26.48 -28.98
CA PHE A 29 -16.67 25.15 -29.58
C PHE A 29 -15.74 24.26 -28.76
N ILE A 30 -16.12 23.00 -28.55
CA ILE A 30 -15.29 22.03 -27.81
C ILE A 30 -14.96 20.89 -28.75
N ILE A 31 -13.67 20.74 -29.08
CA ILE A 31 -13.15 19.65 -29.89
C ILE A 31 -12.46 18.64 -28.96
N CYS A 32 -12.81 17.37 -29.07
CA CYS A 32 -12.19 16.30 -28.29
C CYS A 32 -11.20 15.51 -29.15
N THR A 33 -10.05 15.13 -28.59
CA THR A 33 -9.06 14.28 -29.29
C THR A 33 -9.50 12.81 -29.43
N SER A 34 -10.69 12.46 -28.95
CA SER A 34 -11.27 11.12 -29.04
C SER A 34 -12.80 11.22 -29.17
N GLU A 35 -13.36 10.34 -30.00
CA GLU A 35 -14.80 10.14 -30.16
C GLU A 35 -15.49 9.60 -28.90
N SER A 36 -14.72 9.09 -27.92
CA SER A 36 -15.20 8.56 -26.65
C SER A 36 -14.74 9.42 -25.44
N PRO A 37 -15.29 10.64 -25.26
CA PRO A 37 -14.81 11.61 -24.27
C PRO A 37 -15.06 11.22 -22.79
N ASN A 38 -15.74 10.09 -22.53
CA ASN A 38 -16.22 9.68 -21.20
C ASN A 38 -15.38 8.57 -20.52
N GLY A 39 -14.06 8.54 -20.73
CA GLY A 39 -13.14 7.73 -19.92
C GLY A 39 -12.85 6.32 -20.43
N LYS A 40 -13.58 5.81 -21.43
CA LYS A 40 -13.31 4.50 -22.04
C LYS A 40 -11.87 4.36 -22.55
N LEU A 41 -11.32 5.42 -23.16
CA LEU A 41 -9.94 5.39 -23.67
C LEU A 41 -8.91 5.29 -22.54
N ASN A 42 -9.11 6.03 -21.44
CA ASN A 42 -8.24 5.94 -20.27
C ASN A 42 -8.32 4.55 -19.63
N ASP A 43 -9.54 4.00 -19.49
CA ASP A 43 -9.75 2.62 -19.02
C ASP A 43 -8.95 1.64 -19.88
N SER A 44 -9.10 1.68 -21.20
CA SER A 44 -8.43 0.78 -22.14
C SER A 44 -6.91 0.82 -22.02
N VAL A 45 -6.31 2.01 -21.87
CA VAL A 45 -4.85 2.15 -21.71
C VAL A 45 -4.37 1.58 -20.38
N VAL A 46 -5.10 1.83 -19.29
CA VAL A 46 -4.78 1.22 -17.99
C VAL A 46 -4.92 -0.30 -18.06
N TRP A 47 -5.95 -0.81 -18.73
CA TRP A 47 -6.14 -2.24 -18.95
C TRP A 47 -5.05 -2.90 -19.77
N ALA A 48 -4.66 -2.28 -20.89
CA ALA A 48 -3.57 -2.77 -21.72
C ALA A 48 -2.30 -2.86 -20.88
N SER A 49 -1.99 -1.79 -20.15
CA SER A 49 -0.84 -1.69 -19.23
C SER A 49 -0.86 -2.80 -18.16
N LEU A 50 -1.98 -2.98 -17.45
CA LEU A 50 -2.13 -4.04 -16.45
C LEU A 50 -2.05 -5.45 -17.04
N SER A 51 -2.53 -5.64 -18.27
CA SER A 51 -2.53 -6.94 -18.95
C SER A 51 -1.14 -7.39 -19.35
N ILE A 52 -0.27 -6.44 -19.73
CA ILE A 52 1.15 -6.70 -19.99
C ILE A 52 2.02 -6.62 -18.72
N GLY A 53 1.40 -6.45 -17.55
CA GLY A 53 2.08 -6.47 -16.25
C GLY A 53 2.82 -5.19 -15.89
N ILE A 54 2.53 -4.07 -16.56
CA ILE A 54 3.17 -2.79 -16.30
C ILE A 54 2.28 -1.84 -15.49
N GLY A 55 2.91 -1.02 -14.64
CA GLY A 55 2.25 -0.01 -13.80
C GLY A 55 2.27 1.40 -14.42
N HIS A 56 1.80 2.39 -13.66
CA HIS A 56 1.74 3.79 -14.11
C HIS A 56 3.08 4.33 -14.61
N SER A 57 4.19 4.10 -13.88
CA SER A 57 5.52 4.61 -14.27
C SER A 57 6.00 4.06 -15.61
N GLN A 58 5.77 2.78 -15.88
CA GLN A 58 6.15 2.15 -17.14
C GLN A 58 5.20 2.55 -18.29
N CYS A 59 3.92 2.77 -17.98
CA CYS A 59 2.98 3.38 -18.92
C CYS A 59 3.42 4.82 -19.26
N GLU A 60 3.90 5.59 -18.30
CA GLU A 60 4.43 6.94 -18.53
C GLU A 60 5.68 6.94 -19.41
N GLU A 61 6.61 6.00 -19.19
CA GLU A 61 7.78 5.80 -20.06
C GLU A 61 7.36 5.48 -21.50
N LEU A 62 6.42 4.54 -21.68
CA LEU A 62 5.90 4.16 -23.00
C LEU A 62 5.27 5.34 -23.74
N PHE A 63 4.47 6.13 -23.02
CA PHE A 63 3.83 7.33 -23.57
C PHE A 63 4.85 8.43 -23.87
N GLY A 64 5.90 8.56 -23.07
CA GLY A 64 7.03 9.45 -23.31
C GLY A 64 7.77 9.11 -24.61
N VAL A 65 8.01 7.82 -24.90
CA VAL A 65 8.61 7.37 -26.16
C VAL A 65 7.75 7.74 -27.37
N MET A 66 6.42 7.64 -27.24
CA MET A 66 5.48 7.99 -28.30
C MET A 66 5.22 9.51 -28.41
N ASN A 67 5.84 10.32 -27.56
CA ASN A 67 5.55 11.76 -27.41
C ASN A 67 4.05 12.04 -27.17
N ILE A 68 3.35 11.11 -26.49
CA ILE A 68 1.96 11.25 -26.09
C ILE A 68 1.94 11.66 -24.61
N PRO A 69 1.24 12.74 -24.24
CA PRO A 69 1.15 13.14 -22.84
C PRO A 69 0.48 12.04 -21.98
N SER A 70 1.22 11.48 -21.02
CA SER A 70 0.71 10.44 -20.12
C SER A 70 -0.39 10.96 -19.19
N MET A 71 -1.24 10.05 -18.71
CA MET A 71 -2.22 10.35 -17.67
C MET A 71 -1.55 10.52 -16.30
N HIS A 72 -2.09 11.43 -15.49
CA HIS A 72 -1.61 11.63 -14.13
C HIS A 72 -1.80 10.36 -13.27
N GLN A 73 -0.88 10.08 -12.33
CA GLN A 73 -0.89 8.87 -11.49
C GLN A 73 -2.24 8.65 -10.77
N LYS A 74 -2.86 9.72 -10.28
CA LYS A 74 -4.20 9.66 -9.66
C LYS A 74 -5.27 9.18 -10.65
N THR A 75 -5.25 9.65 -11.89
CA THR A 75 -6.16 9.20 -12.94
C THR A 75 -5.90 7.75 -13.29
N PHE A 76 -4.63 7.35 -13.47
CA PHE A 76 -4.25 5.96 -13.69
C PHE A 76 -4.75 5.06 -12.56
N ALA A 77 -4.55 5.45 -11.30
CA ALA A 77 -5.02 4.69 -10.14
C ALA A 77 -6.55 4.61 -10.05
N ASN A 78 -7.26 5.64 -10.49
CA ASN A 78 -8.73 5.66 -10.53
C ASN A 78 -9.28 4.70 -11.60
N GLU A 79 -8.66 4.67 -12.79
CA GLU A 79 -9.06 3.77 -13.88
C GLU A 79 -8.50 2.35 -13.72
N MET A 80 -7.47 2.16 -12.88
CA MET A 80 -6.98 0.83 -12.45
C MET A 80 -8.08 0.03 -11.73
N VAL A 81 -9.09 0.72 -11.18
CA VAL A 81 -10.21 0.10 -10.46
C VAL A 81 -11.25 -0.42 -11.45
N SER A 82 -10.94 -1.58 -12.00
CA SER A 82 -11.85 -2.39 -12.82
C SER A 82 -13.11 -2.85 -12.11
N VAL A 83 -13.02 -2.98 -10.79
CA VAL A 83 -14.09 -3.51 -9.94
C VAL A 83 -14.25 -2.66 -8.70
N LYS A 84 -15.46 -2.16 -8.48
CA LYS A 84 -15.90 -1.59 -7.21
C LYS A 84 -16.94 -2.46 -6.55
N LYS A 85 -16.97 -2.38 -5.23
CA LYS A 85 -17.97 -2.98 -4.36
C LYS A 85 -18.54 -1.88 -3.48
N GLY A 86 -19.82 -2.00 -3.16
CA GLY A 86 -20.51 -1.14 -2.21
C GLY A 86 -21.42 -2.00 -1.39
N ILE A 87 -21.54 -1.66 -0.11
CA ILE A 87 -22.40 -2.38 0.83
C ILE A 87 -23.25 -1.39 1.60
N ILE A 88 -24.52 -1.76 1.81
CA ILE A 88 -25.41 -1.13 2.76
C ILE A 88 -25.55 -2.09 3.95
N ILE A 89 -25.25 -1.60 5.14
CA ILE A 89 -25.35 -2.38 6.39
C ILE A 89 -26.37 -1.69 7.29
N GLY A 90 -27.27 -2.47 7.89
CA GLY A 90 -28.22 -1.96 8.87
C GLY A 90 -27.51 -1.38 10.08
N ALA A 91 -27.79 -0.11 10.40
CA ALA A 91 -27.13 0.59 11.48
C ALA A 91 -27.34 -0.10 12.84
N GLU A 92 -28.54 -0.62 13.11
CA GLU A 92 -28.83 -1.32 14.37
C GLU A 92 -28.51 -2.82 14.29
N THR A 93 -29.00 -3.49 13.25
CA THR A 93 -28.85 -4.95 13.09
C THR A 93 -27.40 -5.38 12.84
N LYS A 94 -26.56 -4.46 12.34
CA LYS A 94 -25.19 -4.71 11.85
C LYS A 94 -25.13 -5.76 10.74
N LYS A 95 -26.28 -6.11 10.15
CA LYS A 95 -26.41 -7.08 9.08
C LYS A 95 -26.35 -6.40 7.70
N PRO A 96 -25.75 -7.06 6.70
CA PRO A 96 -25.81 -6.61 5.31
C PRO A 96 -27.26 -6.51 4.84
N LEU A 97 -27.62 -5.38 4.24
CA LEU A 97 -28.93 -5.15 3.61
C LEU A 97 -28.81 -5.22 2.09
N PHE A 98 -27.66 -4.82 1.55
CA PHE A 98 -27.40 -4.86 0.12
C PHE A 98 -25.89 -4.93 -0.14
N LEU A 99 -25.46 -5.81 -1.05
CA LEU A 99 -24.09 -5.86 -1.56
C LEU A 99 -24.15 -5.75 -3.09
N GLY A 100 -23.56 -4.70 -3.65
CA GLY A 100 -23.44 -4.53 -5.09
C GLY A 100 -21.98 -4.55 -5.53
N ILE A 101 -21.75 -5.07 -6.73
CA ILE A 101 -20.44 -5.16 -7.35
C ILE A 101 -20.58 -4.66 -8.78
N ARG A 102 -19.70 -3.74 -9.16
CA ARG A 102 -19.59 -3.24 -10.53
C ARG A 102 -18.24 -3.62 -11.08
N ASN A 103 -18.25 -4.18 -12.28
CA ASN A 103 -17.07 -4.62 -12.97
C ASN A 103 -17.16 -4.22 -14.44
N LYS A 104 -16.09 -3.62 -14.94
CA LYS A 104 -15.93 -3.16 -16.31
C LYS A 104 -15.36 -4.22 -17.26
N PHE A 105 -14.96 -5.38 -16.74
CA PHE A 105 -14.21 -6.35 -17.50
C PHE A 105 -14.66 -7.78 -17.24
N CYS A 106 -14.71 -8.54 -18.33
CA CYS A 106 -14.89 -9.98 -18.29
C CYS A 106 -13.87 -10.60 -19.24
N SER A 107 -13.08 -11.55 -18.75
CA SER A 107 -12.06 -12.23 -19.55
C SER A 107 -12.65 -13.01 -20.72
N LEU A 108 -13.85 -13.57 -20.57
CA LEU A 108 -14.53 -14.30 -21.63
C LEU A 108 -15.03 -13.36 -22.73
N CYS A 109 -15.66 -12.24 -22.36
CA CYS A 109 -16.05 -11.20 -23.33
C CYS A 109 -14.84 -10.68 -24.10
N SER A 110 -13.76 -10.33 -23.39
CA SER A 110 -12.53 -9.85 -24.01
C SER A 110 -11.86 -10.89 -24.92
N TYR A 111 -11.95 -12.18 -24.57
CA TYR A 111 -11.47 -13.27 -25.43
C TYR A 111 -12.27 -13.38 -26.74
N TYR A 112 -13.61 -13.39 -26.66
CA TYR A 112 -14.46 -13.49 -27.85
C TYR A 112 -14.29 -12.28 -28.77
N GLU A 113 -14.21 -11.07 -28.20
CA GLU A 113 -13.97 -9.83 -28.94
C GLU A 113 -12.61 -9.84 -29.64
N LYS A 114 -11.54 -10.23 -28.93
CA LYS A 114 -10.19 -10.29 -29.50
C LYS A 114 -10.06 -11.27 -30.67
N HIS A 115 -10.82 -12.37 -30.64
CA HIS A 115 -10.76 -13.41 -31.66
C HIS A 115 -11.90 -13.30 -32.69
N GLU A 116 -12.69 -12.22 -32.65
CA GLU A 116 -13.83 -11.99 -33.56
C GLU A 116 -14.82 -13.17 -33.59
N LEU A 117 -14.95 -13.87 -32.45
CA LEU A 117 -15.81 -15.03 -32.32
C LEU A 117 -17.18 -14.62 -31.78
N PRO A 118 -18.27 -15.28 -32.20
CA PRO A 118 -19.60 -15.02 -31.66
C PRO A 118 -19.62 -15.32 -30.15
N GLN A 119 -20.11 -14.36 -29.36
CA GLN A 119 -20.11 -14.45 -27.91
C GLN A 119 -20.99 -15.62 -27.45
N LYS A 120 -20.38 -16.63 -26.83
CA LYS A 120 -21.15 -17.69 -26.16
C LYS A 120 -21.81 -17.16 -24.89
N LYS A 121 -23.02 -17.66 -24.60
CA LYS A 121 -23.74 -17.38 -23.36
C LYS A 121 -22.89 -17.83 -22.17
N HIS A 122 -22.59 -16.90 -21.28
CA HIS A 122 -21.83 -17.15 -20.05
C HIS A 122 -22.29 -16.20 -18.94
N GLU A 123 -21.90 -16.50 -17.70
CA GLU A 123 -22.11 -15.59 -16.56
C GLU A 123 -21.14 -14.40 -16.70
N CYS A 124 -21.61 -13.34 -17.36
CA CYS A 124 -20.81 -12.18 -17.68
C CYS A 124 -20.44 -11.40 -16.41
N ALA A 125 -19.14 -11.20 -16.20
CA ALA A 125 -18.65 -10.36 -15.11
C ALA A 125 -18.76 -8.86 -15.44
N LEU A 126 -18.86 -8.47 -16.71
CA LEU A 126 -18.99 -7.08 -17.14
C LEU A 126 -20.44 -6.61 -16.93
N ASN A 127 -20.64 -5.64 -16.05
CA ASN A 127 -21.95 -5.13 -15.68
C ASN A 127 -21.98 -3.61 -15.46
N PHE A 128 -20.95 -2.88 -15.89
CA PHE A 128 -20.87 -1.44 -15.75
C PHE A 128 -20.15 -0.79 -16.94
N ASN A 129 -20.75 0.27 -17.50
CA ASN A 129 -20.28 0.95 -18.71
C ASN A 129 -20.02 2.46 -18.51
N GLY A 130 -19.89 2.93 -17.27
CA GLY A 130 -19.61 4.33 -16.92
C GLY A 130 -18.19 4.56 -16.40
N PRO A 131 -17.83 5.75 -15.87
CA PRO A 131 -16.51 6.00 -15.28
C PRO A 131 -16.31 5.24 -13.96
N SER A 132 -15.08 4.80 -13.66
CA SER A 132 -14.76 3.96 -12.48
C SER A 132 -15.12 4.63 -11.15
N THR A 133 -15.07 5.96 -11.13
CA THR A 133 -15.48 6.81 -9.99
C THR A 133 -16.97 6.72 -9.68
N ALA A 134 -17.83 6.51 -10.69
CA ALA A 134 -19.28 6.46 -10.54
C ALA A 134 -19.81 5.11 -10.05
N MET A 135 -19.02 4.03 -10.13
CA MET A 135 -19.48 2.69 -9.76
C MET A 135 -20.02 2.59 -8.33
N GLU A 136 -19.38 3.28 -7.38
CA GLU A 136 -19.77 3.22 -5.97
C GLU A 136 -21.11 3.90 -5.71
N GLN A 137 -21.30 5.09 -6.32
CA GLN A 137 -22.59 5.80 -6.28
C GLN A 137 -23.68 4.94 -6.90
N ASP A 138 -23.40 4.33 -8.06
CA ASP A 138 -24.35 3.48 -8.78
C ASP A 138 -24.78 2.26 -7.95
N ILE A 139 -23.84 1.62 -7.26
CA ILE A 139 -24.11 0.50 -6.34
C ILE A 139 -25.03 0.94 -5.20
N ILE A 140 -24.72 2.05 -4.53
CA ILE A 140 -25.52 2.49 -3.38
C ILE A 140 -26.91 2.96 -3.82
N VAL A 141 -27.02 3.66 -4.95
CA VAL A 141 -28.32 4.05 -5.52
C VAL A 141 -29.16 2.83 -5.89
N GLU A 142 -28.56 1.79 -6.48
CA GLU A 142 -29.27 0.53 -6.72
C GLU A 142 -29.79 -0.08 -5.41
N GLY A 143 -28.94 -0.13 -4.38
CA GLY A 143 -29.32 -0.70 -3.09
C GLY A 143 -30.43 0.07 -2.38
N PHE A 144 -30.45 1.40 -2.46
CA PHE A 144 -31.57 2.22 -1.96
C PHE A 144 -32.83 2.02 -2.81
N SER A 145 -32.71 1.96 -4.13
CA SER A 145 -33.86 1.78 -5.03
C SER A 145 -34.56 0.44 -4.79
N LYS A 146 -33.80 -0.61 -4.46
CA LYS A 146 -34.31 -1.95 -4.16
C LYS A 146 -34.81 -2.13 -2.73
N SER A 147 -34.71 -1.13 -1.85
CA SER A 147 -35.03 -1.32 -0.42
C SER A 147 -36.50 -1.67 -0.20
N ILE A 148 -37.41 -1.05 -0.96
CA ILE A 148 -38.85 -1.28 -0.85
C ILE A 148 -39.20 -2.67 -1.38
N GLU A 149 -38.68 -3.03 -2.55
CA GLU A 149 -38.91 -4.34 -3.17
C GLU A 149 -38.35 -5.49 -2.32
N GLN A 150 -37.11 -5.37 -1.84
CA GLN A 150 -36.42 -6.46 -1.15
C GLN A 150 -36.81 -6.59 0.32
N HIS A 151 -37.10 -5.48 0.99
CA HIS A 151 -37.26 -5.44 2.44
C HIS A 151 -38.57 -4.79 2.91
N GLY A 152 -39.37 -4.20 2.02
CA GLY A 152 -40.59 -3.49 2.38
C GLY A 152 -40.37 -2.21 3.19
N VAL A 153 -39.16 -1.64 3.17
CA VAL A 153 -38.79 -0.48 4.00
C VAL A 153 -38.09 0.62 3.20
N ILE A 154 -38.16 1.84 3.70
CA ILE A 154 -37.36 2.98 3.23
C ILE A 154 -36.12 3.15 4.10
N PHE A 155 -34.98 3.46 3.48
CA PHE A 155 -33.76 3.83 4.22
C PHE A 155 -33.74 5.33 4.53
N LYS A 156 -34.34 5.73 5.66
CA LYS A 156 -34.45 7.14 6.05
C LYS A 156 -33.10 7.80 6.39
N TYR A 157 -32.18 7.10 7.03
CA TYR A 157 -30.89 7.66 7.45
C TYR A 157 -29.74 7.00 6.69
N MET A 158 -28.88 7.82 6.07
CA MET A 158 -27.67 7.37 5.39
C MET A 158 -26.45 7.81 6.20
N ILE A 159 -25.72 6.86 6.78
CA ILE A 159 -24.44 7.13 7.42
C ILE A 159 -23.35 6.98 6.37
N GLY A 160 -22.63 8.06 6.09
CA GLY A 160 -21.59 8.07 5.07
C GLY A 160 -20.37 8.87 5.49
N ASP A 161 -19.27 8.62 4.81
CA ASP A 161 -18.11 9.50 4.85
C ASP A 161 -18.43 10.78 4.05
N GLY A 162 -17.57 11.79 4.11
CA GLY A 162 -17.83 13.13 3.53
C GLY A 162 -18.03 13.19 2.00
N ASP A 163 -18.16 12.07 1.31
CA ASP A 163 -18.47 12.01 -0.12
C ASP A 163 -19.93 12.44 -0.37
N SER A 164 -20.11 13.70 -0.72
CA SER A 164 -21.41 14.32 -1.00
C SER A 164 -22.07 13.81 -2.28
N SER A 165 -21.29 13.18 -3.17
CA SER A 165 -21.75 12.79 -4.50
C SER A 165 -22.72 11.61 -4.49
N VAL A 166 -22.54 10.65 -3.56
CA VAL A 166 -23.45 9.51 -3.39
C VAL A 166 -24.82 9.99 -2.89
N TYR A 167 -24.83 10.87 -1.89
CA TYR A 167 -26.07 11.41 -1.32
C TYR A 167 -26.88 12.21 -2.36
N ALA A 168 -26.21 13.07 -3.13
CA ALA A 168 -26.87 13.83 -4.19
C ALA A 168 -27.56 12.90 -5.21
N ARG A 169 -26.88 11.82 -5.61
CA ARG A 169 -27.43 10.81 -6.53
C ARG A 169 -28.61 10.04 -5.94
N ILE A 170 -28.60 9.76 -4.64
CA ILE A 170 -29.75 9.13 -3.95
C ILE A 170 -30.96 10.06 -4.02
N VAL A 171 -30.78 11.34 -3.68
CA VAL A 171 -31.86 12.34 -3.71
C VAL A 171 -32.45 12.50 -5.12
N GLU A 172 -31.60 12.43 -6.15
CA GLU A 172 -32.00 12.57 -7.55
C GLU A 172 -32.71 11.32 -8.10
N ARG A 173 -32.20 10.11 -7.81
CA ARG A 173 -32.57 8.88 -8.55
C ARG A 173 -33.45 7.90 -7.78
N VAL A 174 -33.50 7.98 -6.45
CA VAL A 174 -34.30 7.05 -5.63
C VAL A 174 -35.68 7.66 -5.40
N ALA A 175 -36.75 6.86 -5.56
CA ALA A 175 -38.13 7.34 -5.44
C ALA A 175 -38.42 8.10 -4.12
N TYR A 176 -37.88 7.61 -3.00
CA TYR A 176 -37.98 8.25 -1.68
C TYR A 176 -36.73 9.08 -1.32
N GLY A 177 -35.84 9.35 -2.29
CA GLY A 177 -34.52 9.96 -2.08
C GLY A 177 -34.56 11.30 -1.34
N ARG A 178 -35.56 12.14 -1.61
CA ARG A 178 -35.76 13.44 -0.92
C ARG A 178 -36.04 13.32 0.58
N GLN A 179 -36.48 12.15 1.05
CA GLN A 179 -36.74 11.88 2.46
C GLN A 179 -35.50 11.35 3.20
N VAL A 180 -34.42 11.02 2.47
CA VAL A 180 -33.19 10.49 3.05
C VAL A 180 -32.42 11.60 3.74
N ILE A 181 -31.99 11.36 4.97
CA ILE A 181 -31.19 12.28 5.78
C ILE A 181 -29.76 11.74 5.87
N LYS A 182 -28.79 12.56 5.45
CA LYS A 182 -27.37 12.23 5.59
C LYS A 182 -26.89 12.45 7.02
N ILE A 183 -26.23 11.45 7.59
CA ILE A 183 -25.49 11.49 8.86
C ILE A 183 -24.01 11.37 8.53
N GLU A 184 -23.19 12.28 9.06
CA GLU A 184 -21.75 12.29 8.79
C GLU A 184 -21.01 11.32 9.72
N CYS A 185 -20.02 10.61 9.19
CA CYS A 185 -19.18 9.71 9.99
C CYS A 185 -18.31 10.48 10.98
N ALA A 186 -18.52 10.26 12.29
CA ALA A 186 -17.82 10.98 13.35
C ALA A 186 -16.30 10.73 13.36
N ASN A 187 -15.89 9.51 13.03
CA ASN A 187 -14.47 9.16 12.95
C ASN A 187 -13.81 9.82 11.73
N HIS A 188 -14.50 9.84 10.59
CA HIS A 188 -14.02 10.50 9.38
C HIS A 188 -13.80 12.01 9.63
N MET A 189 -14.79 12.69 10.19
CA MET A 189 -14.68 14.13 10.52
C MET A 189 -13.54 14.42 11.50
N THR A 190 -13.38 13.58 12.52
CA THR A 190 -12.28 13.69 13.48
C THR A 190 -10.92 13.52 12.80
N ARG A 191 -10.80 12.56 11.89
CA ARG A 191 -9.58 12.33 11.11
C ARG A 191 -9.29 13.51 10.18
N CYS A 192 -10.29 14.07 9.52
CA CYS A 192 -10.12 15.27 8.69
C CYS A 192 -9.53 16.44 9.48
N VAL A 193 -9.98 16.66 10.72
CA VAL A 193 -9.38 17.67 11.60
C VAL A 193 -7.93 17.32 11.94
N SER A 194 -7.67 16.07 12.35
CA SER A 194 -6.31 15.60 12.65
C SER A 194 -5.35 15.83 11.46
N ASP A 195 -5.74 15.41 10.26
CA ASP A 195 -4.92 15.51 9.05
C ASP A 195 -4.65 16.98 8.68
N LYS A 196 -5.65 17.86 8.79
CA LYS A 196 -5.47 19.30 8.54
C LYS A 196 -4.60 19.97 9.59
N LEU A 197 -4.75 19.62 10.87
CA LEU A 197 -3.89 20.13 11.95
C LEU A 197 -2.43 19.71 11.75
N HIS A 198 -2.20 18.46 11.32
CA HIS A 198 -0.84 18.01 10.99
C HIS A 198 -0.25 18.78 9.81
N LYS A 199 -1.04 19.08 8.77
CA LYS A 199 -0.59 19.91 7.63
C LYS A 199 -0.16 21.32 8.04
N ILE A 200 -0.92 22.00 8.90
CA ILE A 200 -0.53 23.35 9.36
C ILE A 200 0.67 23.29 10.32
N SER A 201 0.86 22.19 11.05
CA SER A 201 2.00 22.03 11.96
C SER A 201 3.35 21.92 11.25
N THR A 202 3.36 21.50 9.97
CA THR A 202 4.57 21.41 9.14
C THR A 202 4.71 22.56 8.14
N ASN A 203 3.68 23.39 7.97
CA ASN A 203 3.69 24.49 7.01
C ASN A 203 4.59 25.64 7.46
N THR A 204 5.68 25.90 6.72
CA THR A 204 6.68 26.91 7.05
C THR A 204 6.20 28.36 6.89
N VAL A 205 5.03 28.59 6.28
CA VAL A 205 4.38 29.92 6.23
C VAL A 205 4.08 30.45 7.64
N TYR A 206 3.86 29.56 8.61
CA TYR A 206 3.57 29.95 9.99
C TYR A 206 4.82 29.92 10.88
N PRO A 207 4.93 30.85 11.85
CA PRO A 207 6.08 30.93 12.75
C PRO A 207 6.40 29.60 13.45
N LEU A 208 7.70 29.30 13.59
CA LEU A 208 8.16 28.07 14.24
C LEU A 208 7.64 27.94 15.69
N ALA A 209 7.56 29.05 16.42
CA ALA A 209 7.03 29.10 17.78
C ALA A 209 5.58 28.59 17.85
N ALA A 210 4.70 29.08 16.97
CA ALA A 210 3.29 28.64 16.90
C ALA A 210 3.15 27.16 16.54
N ARG A 211 3.97 26.67 15.60
CA ARG A 211 3.99 25.25 15.19
C ARG A 211 4.50 24.33 16.30
N LYS A 212 5.54 24.76 17.02
CA LYS A 212 6.05 24.08 18.22
C LYS A 212 5.00 24.07 19.33
N LEU A 213 4.25 25.15 19.53
CA LEU A 213 3.19 25.19 20.55
C LEU A 213 2.12 24.13 20.29
N LEU A 214 1.68 23.98 19.03
CA LEU A 214 0.68 22.97 18.63
C LEU A 214 1.20 21.52 18.79
N THR A 215 2.49 21.28 18.54
CA THR A 215 3.11 19.94 18.55
C THR A 215 3.78 19.58 19.88
N SER A 216 4.06 20.56 20.73
CA SER A 216 4.66 20.40 22.06
C SER A 216 3.81 19.45 22.90
N LYS A 217 4.47 18.45 23.49
CA LYS A 217 3.84 17.51 24.40
C LYS A 217 3.71 18.16 25.77
N GLY A 218 2.53 18.06 26.37
CA GLY A 218 2.34 18.41 27.77
C GLY A 218 2.87 17.33 28.71
N THR A 219 2.61 17.50 30.00
CA THR A 219 2.97 16.56 31.09
C THR A 219 2.42 15.15 30.86
N GLU A 220 1.27 15.01 30.21
CA GLU A 220 0.66 13.72 29.85
C GLU A 220 1.26 13.06 28.58
N GLY A 221 2.31 13.65 27.98
CA GLY A 221 2.94 13.14 26.76
C GLY A 221 2.12 13.31 25.47
N ILE A 222 0.95 13.96 25.55
CA ILE A 222 0.07 14.26 24.41
C ILE A 222 0.27 15.71 23.96
N SER A 223 0.37 15.93 22.66
CA SER A 223 0.48 17.28 22.08
C SER A 223 -0.83 18.07 22.17
N ARG A 224 -0.77 19.40 22.07
CA ARG A 224 -1.99 20.23 21.98
C ARG A 224 -2.86 19.84 20.78
N LEU A 225 -2.25 19.50 19.64
CA LEU A 225 -2.95 18.89 18.50
C LEU A 225 -3.72 17.64 18.92
N GLY A 226 -3.06 16.68 19.58
CA GLY A 226 -3.69 15.45 20.03
C GLY A 226 -4.82 15.70 21.03
N ARG A 227 -4.63 16.64 21.96
CA ARG A 227 -5.68 17.06 22.91
C ARG A 227 -6.87 17.70 22.20
N LEU A 228 -6.64 18.53 21.16
CA LEU A 228 -7.70 19.14 20.37
C LEU A 228 -8.50 18.09 19.59
N VAL A 229 -7.84 17.16 18.91
CA VAL A 229 -8.50 16.04 18.20
C VAL A 229 -9.32 15.17 19.17
N LYS A 230 -8.76 14.88 20.35
CA LYS A 230 -9.48 14.16 21.42
C LYS A 230 -10.67 14.98 21.93
N GLY A 231 -10.50 16.29 22.11
CA GLY A 231 -11.52 17.22 22.60
C GLY A 231 -12.72 17.28 21.66
N VAL A 232 -12.50 17.53 20.37
CA VAL A 232 -13.60 17.59 19.38
C VAL A 232 -14.33 16.25 19.27
N ARG A 233 -13.61 15.12 19.32
CA ARG A 233 -14.25 13.80 19.33
C ARG A 233 -15.06 13.55 20.60
N THR A 234 -14.58 14.03 21.74
CA THR A 234 -15.26 13.90 23.03
C THR A 234 -16.54 14.73 23.02
N ALA A 235 -16.49 15.97 22.53
CA ALA A 235 -17.68 16.82 22.39
C ALA A 235 -18.80 16.13 21.60
N VAL A 236 -18.46 15.46 20.50
CA VAL A 236 -19.43 14.67 19.71
C VAL A 236 -20.02 13.50 20.50
N LYS A 237 -19.25 12.88 21.39
CA LYS A 237 -19.73 11.74 22.21
C LYS A 237 -20.61 12.20 23.38
N THR A 238 -20.36 13.37 23.95
CA THR A 238 -21.07 13.90 25.11
C THR A 238 -22.35 14.62 24.73
N ASN A 239 -22.42 15.20 23.52
CA ASN A 239 -23.57 15.98 23.05
C ASN A 239 -24.45 15.20 22.06
N LEU A 240 -24.89 14.00 22.46
CA LEU A 240 -25.76 13.17 21.63
C LEU A 240 -27.13 13.83 21.45
N ASN A 241 -27.59 13.92 20.21
CA ASN A 241 -28.86 14.57 19.85
C ASN A 241 -29.01 16.03 20.32
N GLN A 242 -27.90 16.70 20.68
CA GLN A 242 -27.87 18.09 21.17
C GLN A 242 -26.98 18.96 20.27
N PRO A 243 -27.41 19.28 19.04
CA PRO A 243 -26.52 19.90 18.06
C PRO A 243 -26.12 21.33 18.42
N ASN A 244 -26.96 22.08 19.12
CA ASN A 244 -26.62 23.45 19.56
C ASN A 244 -25.53 23.44 20.65
N SER A 245 -25.64 22.54 21.62
CA SER A 245 -24.59 22.33 22.63
C SER A 245 -23.29 21.85 21.99
N LEU A 246 -23.38 20.93 21.03
CA LEU A 246 -22.21 20.47 20.25
C LEU A 246 -21.52 21.62 19.50
N ARG A 247 -22.27 22.52 18.85
CA ARG A 247 -21.71 23.71 18.18
C ARG A 247 -20.93 24.59 19.16
N GLN A 248 -21.50 24.82 20.33
CA GLN A 248 -20.86 25.65 21.36
C GLN A 248 -19.56 25.01 21.87
N GLU A 249 -19.57 23.72 22.18
CA GLU A 249 -18.37 23.01 22.61
C GLU A 249 -17.28 22.97 21.52
N LEU A 250 -17.65 22.72 20.26
CA LEU A 250 -16.71 22.71 19.15
C LEU A 250 -16.09 24.09 18.88
N ARG A 251 -16.88 25.17 18.98
CA ARG A 251 -16.37 26.56 18.90
C ARG A 251 -15.41 26.89 20.03
N ASN A 252 -15.69 26.37 21.22
CA ASN A 252 -14.86 26.58 22.41
C ASN A 252 -13.63 25.65 22.45
N ALA A 253 -13.59 24.57 21.67
CA ALA A 253 -12.53 23.57 21.73
C ALA A 253 -11.11 24.14 21.53
N PRO A 254 -10.84 25.05 20.56
CA PRO A 254 -9.53 25.70 20.46
C PRO A 254 -9.17 26.48 21.72
N TYR A 255 -10.06 27.33 22.20
CA TYR A 255 -9.85 28.16 23.39
C TYR A 255 -9.51 27.31 24.62
N HIS A 256 -10.32 26.27 24.87
CA HIS A 256 -10.11 25.31 25.95
C HIS A 256 -8.73 24.61 25.89
N ILE A 257 -8.20 24.34 24.70
CA ILE A 257 -6.92 23.63 24.54
C ILE A 257 -5.72 24.57 24.72
N PHE A 258 -5.90 25.86 24.43
CA PHE A 258 -4.88 26.90 24.58
C PHE A 258 -4.96 27.66 25.92
N GLY A 259 -5.75 27.17 26.89
CA GLY A 259 -5.75 27.67 28.27
C GLY A 259 -6.88 28.65 28.59
N ARG A 260 -7.72 29.03 27.61
CA ARG A 260 -8.84 29.94 27.84
C ARG A 260 -10.13 29.17 28.19
N HIS A 261 -10.58 29.32 29.44
CA HIS A 261 -11.65 28.51 30.02
C HIS A 261 -12.98 29.24 30.29
N GLU A 262 -13.12 30.51 29.92
CA GLU A 262 -14.31 31.34 30.16
C GLU A 262 -15.62 30.69 29.71
N ASN A 263 -15.63 30.14 28.48
CA ASN A 263 -16.80 29.54 27.86
C ASN A 263 -16.87 28.01 28.02
N CYS A 264 -16.08 27.45 28.95
CA CYS A 264 -16.13 26.02 29.24
C CYS A 264 -17.36 25.67 30.11
N SER A 265 -18.00 24.55 29.76
CA SER A 265 -19.08 23.95 30.56
C SER A 265 -18.59 23.58 31.97
N SER A 266 -19.53 23.38 32.90
CA SER A 266 -19.26 23.02 34.30
C SER A 266 -18.43 21.74 34.46
N PHE A 267 -18.44 20.85 33.47
CA PHE A 267 -17.66 19.61 33.46
C PHE A 267 -16.16 19.81 33.17
N CYS A 268 -15.71 21.04 32.90
CA CYS A 268 -14.32 21.34 32.64
C CYS A 268 -13.49 21.36 33.94
N LYS A 269 -12.77 20.27 34.19
CA LYS A 269 -11.84 20.13 35.34
C LYS A 269 -10.71 21.17 35.39
N ARG A 270 -10.52 21.94 34.31
CA ARG A 270 -9.47 22.96 34.18
C ARG A 270 -10.00 24.39 34.32
N LYS A 271 -11.29 24.58 34.62
CA LYS A 271 -11.89 25.91 34.79
C LYS A 271 -11.27 26.70 35.95
N GLU A 272 -10.84 25.99 36.99
CA GLU A 272 -10.14 26.55 38.16
C GLU A 272 -8.60 26.46 38.02
N SER A 273 -8.09 26.00 36.88
CA SER A 273 -6.64 25.88 36.68
C SER A 273 -6.02 27.25 36.38
N LYS A 274 -4.87 27.54 36.99
CA LYS A 274 -4.02 28.71 36.68
C LYS A 274 -3.18 28.46 35.41
N GLU A 275 -3.76 27.88 34.37
CA GLU A 275 -3.07 27.72 33.08
C GLU A 275 -2.97 29.10 32.40
N ASP A 276 -1.80 29.44 31.86
CA ASP A 276 -1.63 30.66 31.07
C ASP A 276 -2.52 30.62 29.82
N ASP A 277 -3.15 31.75 29.47
CA ASP A 277 -3.85 31.90 28.20
C ASP A 277 -2.84 32.06 27.05
N LEU A 278 -2.57 30.96 26.37
CA LEU A 278 -1.63 30.89 25.25
C LEU A 278 -2.25 31.39 23.95
N THR A 279 -3.54 31.76 23.93
CA THR A 279 -4.18 32.31 22.73
C THR A 279 -3.59 33.67 22.35
N LEU A 280 -3.07 34.43 23.32
CA LEU A 280 -2.39 35.70 23.12
C LEU A 280 -0.95 35.52 22.58
N GLN A 281 -0.31 34.40 22.90
CA GLN A 281 1.04 34.06 22.43
C GLN A 281 1.03 33.46 21.01
N LEU A 282 -0.15 33.07 20.53
CA LEU A 282 -0.32 32.57 19.18
C LEU A 282 -0.46 33.72 18.20
N ASP A 283 0.23 33.59 17.06
CA ASP A 283 -0.04 34.42 15.90
C ASP A 283 -1.53 34.35 15.54
N GLN A 284 -2.19 35.51 15.42
CA GLN A 284 -3.63 35.60 15.21
C GLN A 284 -4.06 34.88 13.92
N LYS A 285 -3.25 34.96 12.85
CA LYS A 285 -3.53 34.27 11.59
C LYS A 285 -3.50 32.76 11.78
N PHE A 286 -2.51 32.23 12.50
CA PHE A 286 -2.43 30.80 12.82
C PHE A 286 -3.62 30.31 13.65
N PHE A 287 -4.06 31.08 14.66
CA PHE A 287 -5.20 30.70 15.48
C PHE A 287 -6.52 30.70 14.68
N ILE A 288 -6.69 31.67 13.77
CA ILE A 288 -7.83 31.69 12.83
C ILE A 288 -7.84 30.43 11.96
N GLU A 289 -6.69 29.97 11.48
CA GLU A 289 -6.60 28.74 10.69
C GLU A 289 -6.99 27.49 11.47
N ILE A 290 -6.63 27.40 12.75
CA ILE A 290 -7.10 26.31 13.63
C ILE A 290 -8.63 26.31 13.72
N LYS A 291 -9.25 27.49 13.89
CA LYS A 291 -10.72 27.61 13.93
C LYS A 291 -11.36 27.19 12.60
N LYS A 292 -10.81 27.66 11.47
CA LYS A 292 -11.27 27.27 10.12
C LYS A 292 -11.22 25.75 9.87
N ILE A 293 -10.27 25.05 10.49
CA ILE A 293 -10.19 23.58 10.38
C ILE A 293 -11.38 22.89 11.05
N ILE A 294 -11.89 23.45 12.16
CA ILE A 294 -13.00 22.88 12.95
C ILE A 294 -14.37 23.33 12.41
N GLU A 295 -14.44 24.49 11.76
CA GLU A 295 -15.67 25.07 11.21
C GLU A 295 -16.55 24.10 10.41
N PRO A 296 -16.01 23.23 9.52
CA PRO A 296 -16.82 22.25 8.82
C PRO A 296 -17.57 21.29 9.76
N MET A 297 -16.97 20.95 10.91
CA MET A 297 -17.57 20.08 11.91
C MET A 297 -18.68 20.81 12.68
N ILE A 298 -18.51 22.11 12.94
CA ILE A 298 -19.54 22.98 13.56
C ILE A 298 -20.75 23.09 12.63
N ASN A 299 -20.52 23.34 11.33
CA ASN A 299 -21.59 23.45 10.34
C ASN A 299 -22.37 22.15 10.17
N MET A 300 -21.72 21.00 10.38
CA MET A 300 -22.32 19.67 10.28
C MET A 300 -22.82 19.12 11.63
N ALA A 301 -22.91 19.93 12.68
CA ALA A 301 -23.26 19.47 14.03
C ALA A 301 -24.59 18.69 14.10
N ASP A 302 -25.63 19.11 13.37
CA ASP A 302 -26.93 18.39 13.32
C ASP A 302 -26.78 16.97 12.78
N ARG A 303 -25.88 16.77 11.82
CA ARG A 303 -25.62 15.46 11.21
C ARG A 303 -24.63 14.64 12.03
N LEU A 304 -23.87 15.28 12.92
CA LEU A 304 -22.80 14.67 13.70
C LEU A 304 -23.24 14.28 15.11
N SER A 305 -24.27 14.94 15.66
CA SER A 305 -24.82 14.68 17.00
C SER A 305 -25.37 13.27 17.19
N TYR A 306 -25.59 12.52 16.11
CA TYR A 306 -25.94 11.10 16.15
C TYR A 306 -24.75 10.18 16.48
N ASN A 307 -23.51 10.68 16.40
CA ASN A 307 -22.28 9.96 16.72
C ASN A 307 -22.12 8.60 16.00
N GLN A 308 -22.57 8.52 14.74
CA GLN A 308 -22.48 7.30 13.94
C GLN A 308 -21.14 7.17 13.21
N THR A 309 -20.80 5.94 12.82
CA THR A 309 -19.53 5.64 12.12
C THR A 309 -19.73 4.61 11.02
N THR A 310 -18.93 4.71 9.95
CA THR A 310 -18.87 3.76 8.83
C THR A 310 -18.00 2.54 9.12
N ASN A 311 -17.46 2.41 10.34
CA ASN A 311 -16.56 1.33 10.77
C ASN A 311 -17.07 -0.08 10.42
N GLN A 312 -18.39 -0.32 10.44
CA GLN A 312 -18.93 -1.63 10.09
C GLN A 312 -18.76 -1.95 8.60
N ALA A 313 -18.99 -0.97 7.73
CA ALA A 313 -18.73 -1.12 6.30
C ALA A 313 -17.22 -1.30 6.06
N GLU A 314 -16.35 -0.57 6.76
CA GLU A 314 -14.89 -0.75 6.65
C GLU A 314 -14.42 -2.16 7.09
N ARG A 315 -14.99 -2.68 8.19
CA ARG A 315 -14.74 -4.05 8.66
C ARG A 315 -15.19 -5.08 7.62
N TYR A 316 -16.36 -4.89 7.03
CA TYR A 316 -16.85 -5.73 5.94
C TYR A 316 -15.91 -5.70 4.73
N MET A 317 -15.47 -4.51 4.30
CA MET A 317 -14.53 -4.39 3.19
C MET A 317 -13.20 -5.10 3.46
N SER A 318 -12.77 -5.15 4.73
CA SER A 318 -11.60 -5.93 5.15
C SER A 318 -11.81 -7.44 5.02
N LEU A 319 -13.03 -7.95 5.27
CA LEU A 319 -13.39 -9.35 5.04
C LEU A 319 -13.43 -9.67 3.54
N VAL A 320 -14.02 -8.80 2.72
CA VAL A 320 -14.00 -8.94 1.25
C VAL A 320 -12.55 -9.05 0.76
N ALA A 321 -11.68 -8.12 1.18
CA ALA A 321 -10.27 -8.15 0.81
C ALA A 321 -9.58 -9.47 1.20
N LYS A 322 -9.96 -10.08 2.32
CA LYS A 322 -9.46 -11.40 2.71
C LYS A 322 -9.97 -12.52 1.79
N CYS A 323 -11.25 -12.52 1.44
CA CYS A 323 -11.86 -13.53 0.56
C CYS A 323 -11.38 -13.42 -0.90
N THR A 324 -11.09 -12.20 -1.36
CA THR A 324 -10.56 -11.93 -2.70
C THR A 324 -9.03 -11.97 -2.78
N GLY A 325 -8.31 -12.36 -1.72
CA GLY A 325 -6.84 -12.44 -1.73
C GLY A 325 -6.13 -11.08 -1.82
N GLY A 326 -6.85 -9.97 -1.61
CA GLY A 326 -6.34 -8.61 -1.69
C GLY A 326 -5.63 -8.31 -3.02
N LYS A 327 -4.52 -7.58 -2.96
CA LYS A 327 -3.69 -7.27 -4.14
C LYS A 327 -2.83 -8.45 -4.63
N ARG A 328 -2.89 -9.63 -3.98
CA ARG A 328 -1.99 -10.75 -4.28
C ARG A 328 -2.49 -11.61 -5.44
N VAL A 329 -3.80 -11.73 -5.59
CA VAL A 329 -4.42 -12.57 -6.63
C VAL A 329 -5.50 -11.76 -7.33
N ASN A 330 -5.41 -11.69 -8.65
CA ASN A 330 -6.39 -10.95 -9.44
C ASN A 330 -7.59 -11.85 -9.79
N PHE A 331 -8.65 -11.79 -8.97
CA PHE A 331 -9.92 -12.46 -9.27
C PHE A 331 -10.91 -11.58 -10.04
N THR A 332 -10.57 -10.33 -10.38
CA THR A 332 -11.51 -9.38 -11.01
C THR A 332 -11.84 -9.73 -12.46
N LYS A 333 -11.09 -10.67 -13.06
CA LYS A 333 -11.24 -11.08 -14.46
C LYS A 333 -12.48 -11.95 -14.73
N SER A 334 -13.11 -12.52 -13.71
CA SER A 334 -14.27 -13.42 -13.85
C SER A 334 -15.30 -13.24 -12.74
N SER A 335 -16.42 -13.98 -12.79
CA SER A 335 -17.46 -13.97 -11.75
C SER A 335 -16.96 -14.48 -10.38
N SER A 336 -15.74 -15.02 -10.31
CA SER A 336 -15.11 -15.44 -9.05
C SER A 336 -15.00 -14.31 -8.02
N TYR A 337 -14.75 -13.07 -8.47
CA TYR A 337 -14.71 -11.91 -7.56
C TYR A 337 -16.05 -11.71 -6.83
N THR A 338 -17.14 -11.85 -7.58
CA THR A 338 -18.51 -11.71 -7.10
C THR A 338 -18.84 -12.81 -6.10
N ALA A 339 -18.59 -14.07 -6.45
CA ALA A 339 -18.81 -15.21 -5.56
C ALA A 339 -18.01 -15.09 -4.24
N ARG A 340 -16.76 -14.62 -4.30
CA ARG A 340 -15.91 -14.41 -3.11
C ARG A 340 -16.38 -13.25 -2.24
N SER A 341 -16.99 -12.25 -2.83
CA SER A 341 -17.59 -11.13 -2.11
C SER A 341 -18.85 -11.58 -1.38
N TYR A 342 -19.71 -12.40 -2.00
CA TYR A 342 -20.84 -13.04 -1.31
C TYR A 342 -20.37 -14.01 -0.21
N ALA A 343 -19.27 -14.72 -0.41
CA ALA A 343 -18.68 -15.55 0.66
C ALA A 343 -18.21 -14.71 1.87
N ALA A 344 -17.76 -13.47 1.64
CA ALA A 344 -17.45 -12.53 2.72
C ALA A 344 -18.73 -12.11 3.47
N ASP A 345 -19.84 -11.93 2.75
CA ASP A 345 -21.16 -11.65 3.32
C ASP A 345 -21.65 -12.73 4.27
N LEU A 346 -21.61 -13.99 3.82
CA LEU A 346 -21.93 -15.14 4.66
C LEU A 346 -21.00 -15.22 5.88
N SER A 347 -19.72 -14.88 5.72
CA SER A 347 -18.78 -14.85 6.85
C SER A 347 -19.02 -13.72 7.84
N HIS A 348 -19.52 -12.57 7.38
CA HIS A 348 -19.84 -11.43 8.22
C HIS A 348 -21.11 -11.73 9.04
N THR A 349 -22.13 -12.30 8.40
CA THR A 349 -23.43 -12.61 9.02
C THR A 349 -23.37 -13.82 9.95
N ASN A 350 -22.76 -14.93 9.51
CA ASN A 350 -22.78 -16.21 10.23
C ASN A 350 -21.48 -16.52 10.99
N GLY A 351 -20.50 -15.62 10.92
CA GLY A 351 -19.18 -15.78 11.52
C GLY A 351 -18.23 -16.67 10.70
N PRO A 352 -16.97 -16.81 11.15
CA PRO A 352 -15.90 -17.45 10.37
C PRO A 352 -16.11 -18.95 10.10
N SER A 353 -16.96 -19.62 10.88
CA SER A 353 -17.29 -21.04 10.74
C SER A 353 -18.52 -21.30 9.87
N TRP A 354 -19.07 -20.29 9.20
CA TRP A 354 -20.28 -20.44 8.36
C TRP A 354 -20.16 -21.56 7.33
N HIS A 355 -18.99 -21.66 6.68
CA HIS A 355 -18.72 -22.67 5.66
C HIS A 355 -18.75 -24.10 6.24
N LEU A 356 -18.39 -24.26 7.51
CA LEU A 356 -18.47 -25.57 8.20
C LEU A 356 -19.93 -25.97 8.43
N LYS A 357 -20.80 -25.01 8.77
CA LYS A 357 -22.24 -25.24 8.93
C LYS A 357 -22.90 -25.53 7.58
N ALA A 358 -22.55 -24.78 6.54
CA ALA A 358 -23.05 -25.00 5.18
C ALA A 358 -22.65 -26.37 4.63
N LEU A 359 -21.39 -26.79 4.87
CA LEU A 359 -20.93 -28.12 4.48
C LEU A 359 -21.71 -29.22 5.22
N ARG A 360 -21.91 -29.11 6.53
CA ARG A 360 -22.66 -30.12 7.30
C ARG A 360 -24.09 -30.37 6.79
N ASN A 361 -24.72 -29.37 6.18
CA ASN A 361 -26.11 -29.45 5.73
C ASN A 361 -26.26 -29.64 4.21
N GLY A 362 -25.15 -29.67 3.46
CA GLY A 362 -25.15 -29.88 2.01
C GLY A 362 -24.78 -31.33 1.64
N PRO A 363 -25.08 -31.79 0.41
CA PRO A 363 -24.63 -33.09 -0.07
C PRO A 363 -23.10 -33.10 -0.12
N CYS A 364 -22.50 -33.72 0.89
CA CYS A 364 -21.05 -33.82 1.01
C CYS A 364 -20.56 -35.01 0.20
N GLY A 365 -19.71 -34.75 -0.80
CA GLY A 365 -18.91 -35.78 -1.43
C GLY A 365 -17.73 -36.19 -0.55
N ARG A 366 -17.11 -37.35 -0.83
CA ARG A 366 -15.98 -37.91 -0.06
C ARG A 366 -14.82 -36.92 0.17
N PHE A 367 -14.59 -35.99 -0.77
CA PHE A 367 -13.53 -34.98 -0.69
C PHE A 367 -13.85 -33.81 0.25
N THR A 368 -15.12 -33.41 0.37
CA THR A 368 -15.51 -32.32 1.28
C THR A 368 -15.36 -32.72 2.74
N ASP A 369 -15.66 -33.98 3.08
CA ASP A 369 -15.49 -34.51 4.45
C ASP A 369 -14.01 -34.61 4.84
N GLN A 370 -13.13 -35.03 3.92
CA GLN A 370 -11.69 -35.07 4.17
C GLN A 370 -11.12 -33.66 4.46
N ILE A 371 -11.56 -32.65 3.71
CA ILE A 371 -11.14 -31.26 3.93
C ILE A 371 -11.69 -30.72 5.26
N PHE A 372 -12.96 -31.02 5.56
CA PHE A 372 -13.61 -30.65 6.82
C PHE A 372 -12.84 -31.22 8.01
N ASN A 373 -12.60 -32.53 8.01
CA ASN A 373 -11.87 -33.25 9.07
C ASN A 373 -10.43 -32.74 9.22
N ARG A 374 -9.73 -32.44 8.11
CA ARG A 374 -8.39 -31.81 8.16
C ARG A 374 -8.42 -30.43 8.81
N LYS A 375 -9.41 -29.59 8.48
CA LYS A 375 -9.54 -28.25 9.07
C LYS A 375 -9.93 -28.31 10.55
N GLN A 376 -10.83 -29.22 10.92
CA GLN A 376 -11.26 -29.43 12.31
C GLN A 376 -10.09 -29.88 13.18
N LYS A 377 -9.34 -30.91 12.75
CA LYS A 377 -8.09 -31.34 13.40
C LYS A 377 -7.09 -30.21 13.55
N LYS A 378 -6.90 -29.37 12.52
CA LYS A 378 -5.97 -28.23 12.57
C LYS A 378 -6.44 -27.13 13.52
N HIS A 379 -7.76 -26.94 13.67
CA HIS A 379 -8.34 -26.00 14.63
C HIS A 379 -8.24 -26.54 16.06
N GLU A 380 -8.52 -27.82 16.29
CA GLU A 380 -8.34 -28.49 17.58
C GLU A 380 -6.88 -28.48 18.02
N LEU A 381 -5.94 -28.79 17.12
CA LEU A 381 -4.48 -28.64 17.35
C LEU A 381 -4.07 -27.21 17.69
N ARG A 382 -4.78 -26.20 17.19
CA ARG A 382 -4.53 -24.79 17.56
C ARG A 382 -5.13 -24.43 18.91
N LYS A 383 -6.28 -25.01 19.28
CA LYS A 383 -6.90 -24.87 20.60
C LYS A 383 -6.08 -25.57 21.68
N SER A 384 -5.62 -26.80 21.42
CA SER A 384 -4.82 -27.60 22.35
C SER A 384 -3.41 -27.04 22.58
N ARG A 385 -2.89 -26.26 21.62
CA ARG A 385 -1.60 -25.57 21.77
C ARG A 385 -1.60 -24.45 22.82
N GLY A 386 -2.74 -24.16 23.44
CA GLY A 386 -2.91 -23.00 24.31
C GLY A 386 -2.76 -21.70 23.51
N TYR A 387 -3.53 -20.68 23.86
CA TYR A 387 -3.14 -19.33 23.49
C TYR A 387 -1.92 -19.01 24.36
N ILE A 388 -0.72 -19.44 23.94
CA ILE A 388 0.50 -18.77 24.38
C ILE A 388 0.34 -17.38 23.79
N TYR A 389 -0.21 -16.47 24.59
CA TYR A 389 0.11 -15.06 24.48
C TYR A 389 1.63 -15.05 24.68
N LYS A 390 2.37 -15.34 23.61
CA LYS A 390 3.63 -14.68 23.41
C LYS A 390 3.14 -13.26 23.41
N ASN A 391 3.30 -12.60 24.56
CA ASN A 391 3.76 -11.24 24.54
C ASN A 391 4.70 -11.24 23.35
N LYS A 392 4.24 -10.71 22.21
CA LYS A 392 5.17 -10.02 21.36
C LYS A 392 5.70 -9.03 22.38
N LYS A 393 6.85 -9.38 23.01
CA LYS A 393 7.85 -8.38 23.31
C LYS A 393 7.75 -7.54 22.07
N LYS A 394 7.19 -6.33 22.21
CA LYS A 394 7.36 -5.35 21.16
C LYS A 394 8.83 -5.53 20.83
N CYS A 395 9.13 -5.98 19.62
CA CYS A 395 10.37 -5.56 19.05
C CYS A 395 10.17 -4.05 19.03
N ASN A 396 10.54 -3.41 20.14
CA ASN A 396 11.10 -2.11 20.08
C ASN A 396 12.24 -2.33 19.08
N SER A 397 11.95 -2.07 17.81
CA SER A 397 12.90 -1.35 16.98
C SER A 397 13.02 0.08 17.53
N GLY A 398 13.19 0.20 18.85
CA GLY A 398 14.04 1.25 19.37
C GLY A 398 15.40 0.89 18.81
N THR A 399 16.02 1.88 18.20
CA THR A 399 17.46 1.91 18.06
C THR A 399 18.08 1.31 19.31
N ASP A 400 18.99 0.37 19.09
CA ASP A 400 19.88 -0.15 20.13
C ASP A 400 20.28 1.02 21.04
N ILE A 401 20.12 0.85 22.36
CA ILE A 401 20.48 1.87 23.35
C ILE A 401 21.97 2.24 23.27
N TYR A 402 22.77 1.43 22.59
CA TYR A 402 24.18 1.68 22.29
C TYR A 402 24.43 2.32 20.92
N TYR A 403 23.40 2.61 20.12
CA TYR A 403 23.57 3.05 18.72
C TYR A 403 22.59 4.17 18.33
N GLY A 404 23.01 5.41 18.60
CA GLY A 404 22.35 6.63 18.17
C GLY A 404 22.80 7.13 16.79
N PRO A 405 22.18 8.20 16.26
CA PRO A 405 22.54 8.81 14.97
C PRO A 405 23.98 9.33 14.87
N GLN A 406 24.76 9.29 15.95
CA GLN A 406 26.20 9.62 15.99
C GLN A 406 27.12 8.46 15.60
N ALA A 407 26.63 7.24 15.45
CA ALA A 407 27.46 6.07 15.12
C ALA A 407 28.04 6.06 13.68
N ALA A 408 27.85 7.16 12.94
CA ALA A 408 28.52 7.42 11.68
C ALA A 408 29.91 8.08 11.86
N LEU A 409 30.23 8.53 13.08
CA LEU A 409 31.55 9.04 13.44
C LEU A 409 32.36 7.91 14.10
N PRO A 410 33.62 7.69 13.70
CA PRO A 410 34.49 6.76 14.42
C PRO A 410 34.70 7.23 15.85
N ASP A 411 34.77 6.31 16.79
CA ASP A 411 35.13 6.59 18.20
C ASP A 411 36.64 6.89 18.38
N ILE A 412 37.34 7.24 17.29
CA ILE A 412 38.77 7.48 17.21
C ILE A 412 39.02 8.80 16.47
N SER A 413 40.13 9.48 16.76
CA SER A 413 40.50 10.72 16.07
C SER A 413 40.59 10.51 14.56
N SER A 414 40.38 11.59 13.79
CA SER A 414 40.53 11.61 12.33
C SER A 414 41.87 11.02 11.89
N ASP A 415 42.92 11.31 12.65
CA ASP A 415 44.29 10.95 12.32
C ASP A 415 44.53 9.44 12.55
N ASN A 416 44.00 8.89 13.65
CA ASN A 416 44.07 7.46 13.95
C ASN A 416 43.20 6.64 12.98
N MET A 417 42.09 7.20 12.50
CA MET A 417 41.25 6.58 11.46
C MET A 417 41.98 6.51 10.11
N ALA A 418 42.65 7.60 9.71
CA ALA A 418 43.47 7.64 8.50
C ALA A 418 44.62 6.63 8.57
N GLU A 419 45.35 6.60 9.69
CA GLU A 419 46.46 5.65 9.88
C GLU A 419 45.99 4.19 9.80
N ARG A 420 44.86 3.84 10.43
CA ARG A 420 44.29 2.48 10.36
C ARG A 420 43.81 2.12 8.96
N LYS A 421 43.22 3.07 8.24
CA LYS A 421 42.82 2.90 6.83
C LYS A 421 44.03 2.58 5.98
N ASP A 422 45.11 3.34 6.12
CA ASP A 422 46.31 3.17 5.31
C ASP A 422 47.02 1.86 5.65
N LYS A 423 47.10 1.48 6.93
CA LYS A 423 47.58 0.15 7.36
C LYS A 423 46.77 -0.99 6.74
N PHE A 424 45.44 -0.87 6.70
CA PHE A 424 44.58 -1.88 6.10
C PHE A 424 44.76 -1.97 4.58
N LEU A 425 44.85 -0.82 3.88
CA LEU A 425 45.09 -0.80 2.44
C LEU A 425 46.49 -1.34 2.08
N ASN A 426 47.51 -1.03 2.87
CA ASN A 426 48.86 -1.58 2.68
C ASN A 426 48.88 -3.10 2.87
N LYS A 427 48.14 -3.62 3.87
CA LYS A 427 47.97 -5.07 4.06
C LYS A 427 47.30 -5.74 2.87
N LEU A 428 46.32 -5.08 2.24
CA LEU A 428 45.68 -5.59 1.02
C LEU A 428 46.61 -5.52 -0.20
N ALA A 429 47.34 -4.42 -0.35
CA ALA A 429 48.32 -4.23 -1.43
C ALA A 429 49.46 -5.27 -1.35
N GLU A 430 49.92 -5.62 -0.14
CA GLU A 430 50.94 -6.65 0.06
C GLU A 430 50.50 -8.04 -0.44
N ARG A 431 49.20 -8.34 -0.39
CA ARG A 431 48.64 -9.61 -0.88
C ARG A 431 48.63 -9.70 -2.41
N VAL A 432 48.64 -8.56 -3.10
CA VAL A 432 48.70 -8.48 -4.57
C VAL A 432 50.06 -8.02 -5.10
N SER A 433 51.09 -8.00 -4.25
CA SER A 433 52.41 -7.45 -4.59
C SER A 433 53.18 -8.24 -5.64
N SER A 434 52.80 -9.49 -5.90
CA SER A 434 53.40 -10.33 -6.94
C SER A 434 52.38 -11.34 -7.47
N SER A 435 52.52 -11.72 -8.75
CA SER A 435 51.65 -12.71 -9.39
C SER A 435 51.63 -14.04 -8.64
N GLN A 436 52.78 -14.46 -8.10
CA GLN A 436 52.87 -15.70 -7.31
C GLN A 436 52.04 -15.63 -6.01
N LYS A 437 51.97 -14.47 -5.35
CA LYS A 437 51.15 -14.31 -4.14
C LYS A 437 49.65 -14.35 -4.48
N ILE A 438 49.25 -13.76 -5.60
CA ILE A 438 47.86 -13.78 -6.06
C ILE A 438 47.43 -15.22 -6.38
N GLU A 439 48.28 -15.98 -7.08
CA GLU A 439 48.03 -17.37 -7.41
C GLU A 439 47.94 -18.24 -6.15
N ASN A 440 48.90 -18.11 -5.22
CA ASN A 440 48.88 -18.84 -3.95
C ASN A 440 47.64 -18.47 -3.09
N PHE A 441 47.18 -17.23 -3.18
CA PHE A 441 45.99 -16.76 -2.47
C PHE A 441 44.71 -17.40 -3.03
N GLU A 442 44.59 -17.51 -4.35
CA GLU A 442 43.50 -18.23 -4.99
C GLU A 442 43.51 -19.72 -4.59
N ILE A 443 44.67 -20.38 -4.72
CA ILE A 443 44.83 -21.81 -4.42
C ILE A 443 44.45 -22.12 -2.96
N SER A 444 44.95 -21.33 -2.01
CA SER A 444 44.69 -21.52 -0.58
C SER A 444 43.23 -21.27 -0.18
N THR A 445 42.45 -20.61 -1.04
CA THR A 445 41.03 -20.29 -0.80
C THR A 445 40.06 -21.12 -1.64
N ARG A 446 40.54 -22.12 -2.41
CA ARG A 446 39.69 -23.08 -3.12
C ARG A 446 38.79 -23.87 -2.17
N GLY A 447 37.63 -24.29 -2.66
CA GLY A 447 36.58 -24.95 -1.85
C GLY A 447 35.52 -23.99 -1.30
N GLN A 448 35.61 -22.70 -1.62
CA GLN A 448 34.61 -21.66 -1.36
C GLN A 448 33.95 -21.77 0.04
N HIS A 449 32.69 -22.20 0.11
CA HIS A 449 31.93 -22.26 1.35
C HIS A 449 32.43 -23.31 2.34
N ASP A 450 33.11 -24.35 1.87
CA ASP A 450 33.69 -25.42 2.70
C ASP A 450 35.07 -25.02 3.25
N ASN A 451 35.71 -24.01 2.66
CA ASN A 451 36.99 -23.48 3.11
C ASN A 451 36.81 -22.35 4.12
N ASN A 452 37.29 -22.57 5.35
CA ASN A 452 37.21 -21.57 6.43
C ASN A 452 38.00 -20.30 6.09
N LEU A 453 39.18 -20.45 5.48
CA LEU A 453 40.06 -19.34 5.10
C LEU A 453 39.40 -18.45 4.05
N TRP A 454 38.69 -19.04 3.09
CA TRP A 454 37.89 -18.30 2.12
C TRP A 454 36.82 -17.44 2.81
N ARG A 455 36.11 -17.99 3.80
CA ARG A 455 35.05 -17.25 4.52
C ARG A 455 35.60 -16.08 5.32
N GLU A 456 36.76 -16.26 5.95
CA GLU A 456 37.42 -15.22 6.75
C GLU A 456 37.94 -14.10 5.85
N LEU A 457 38.72 -14.45 4.84
CA LEU A 457 39.35 -13.48 3.95
C LEU A 457 38.33 -12.71 3.12
N ARG A 458 37.23 -13.35 2.70
CA ARG A 458 36.17 -12.70 1.91
C ARG A 458 35.52 -11.50 2.63
N MET A 459 35.61 -11.40 3.95
CA MET A 459 35.11 -10.24 4.71
C MET A 459 35.96 -8.98 4.53
N ASP A 460 37.22 -9.12 4.11
CA ASP A 460 38.12 -8.00 3.86
C ASP A 460 37.81 -7.28 2.52
N TYR A 461 37.04 -7.91 1.62
CA TYR A 461 36.86 -7.46 0.23
C TYR A 461 35.42 -7.06 -0.12
N LEU A 462 35.29 -6.09 -1.03
CA LEU A 462 34.03 -5.79 -1.70
C LEU A 462 33.78 -6.82 -2.79
N THR A 463 32.97 -7.82 -2.46
CA THR A 463 32.72 -8.96 -3.34
C THR A 463 31.70 -8.67 -4.45
N ALA A 464 31.86 -9.31 -5.61
CA ALA A 464 30.97 -9.18 -6.77
C ALA A 464 29.47 -9.28 -6.41
N SER A 465 29.09 -10.21 -5.53
CA SER A 465 27.69 -10.41 -5.09
C SER A 465 27.09 -9.24 -4.31
N ASN A 466 27.92 -8.37 -3.73
CA ASN A 466 27.49 -7.18 -3.01
C ASN A 466 27.86 -5.87 -3.71
N PHE A 467 28.78 -5.90 -4.69
CA PHE A 467 29.28 -4.70 -5.36
C PHE A 467 28.17 -3.91 -6.06
N GLY A 468 27.18 -4.59 -6.64
CA GLY A 468 26.02 -3.93 -7.24
C GLY A 468 25.21 -3.05 -6.26
N LYS A 469 25.22 -3.38 -4.95
CA LYS A 469 24.59 -2.55 -3.91
C LYS A 469 25.42 -1.31 -3.58
N VAL A 470 26.76 -1.43 -3.66
CA VAL A 470 27.69 -0.33 -3.43
C VAL A 470 27.54 0.72 -4.53
N VAL A 471 27.56 0.28 -5.80
CA VAL A 471 27.46 1.17 -6.98
C VAL A 471 26.10 1.86 -7.06
N LYS A 472 25.01 1.16 -6.74
CA LYS A 472 23.64 1.72 -6.79
C LYS A 472 23.28 2.56 -5.56
N ARG A 473 24.20 2.77 -4.62
CA ARG A 473 23.95 3.54 -3.40
C ARG A 473 23.82 5.03 -3.73
N ARG A 474 22.68 5.62 -3.39
CA ARG A 474 22.48 7.07 -3.51
C ARG A 474 23.25 7.81 -2.42
N PRO A 475 23.75 9.03 -2.67
CA PRO A 475 24.40 9.87 -1.65
C PRO A 475 23.53 10.12 -0.42
N THR A 476 22.21 10.16 -0.59
CA THR A 476 21.21 10.37 0.47
C THR A 476 20.91 9.13 1.31
N THR A 477 21.36 7.95 0.90
CA THR A 477 21.14 6.70 1.64
C THR A 477 22.27 6.50 2.65
N PRO A 478 21.97 6.38 3.96
CA PRO A 478 22.99 6.17 4.98
C PRO A 478 23.84 4.91 4.74
N CYS A 479 25.16 5.04 4.80
CA CYS A 479 26.10 3.95 4.50
C CYS A 479 26.14 2.85 5.58
N HIS A 480 25.79 3.16 6.83
CA HIS A 480 25.96 2.25 7.98
C HIS A 480 25.22 0.91 7.83
N ASN A 481 24.04 0.89 7.20
CA ASN A 481 23.29 -0.35 6.99
C ASN A 481 23.97 -1.29 5.99
N LEU A 482 24.61 -0.72 4.95
CA LEU A 482 25.37 -1.48 3.96
C LEU A 482 26.66 -2.03 4.59
N VAL A 483 27.39 -1.18 5.32
CA VAL A 483 28.62 -1.58 6.04
C VAL A 483 28.30 -2.68 7.06
N LYS A 484 27.21 -2.54 7.81
CA LYS A 484 26.76 -3.57 8.76
C LYS A 484 26.45 -4.90 8.08
N GLN A 485 25.84 -4.88 6.90
CA GLN A 485 25.58 -6.09 6.13
C GLN A 485 26.85 -6.74 5.58
N LEU A 486 27.86 -5.95 5.20
CA LEU A 486 29.14 -6.45 4.70
C LEU A 486 29.99 -7.08 5.81
N LEU A 487 30.12 -6.39 6.95
CA LEU A 487 30.98 -6.80 8.06
C LEU A 487 30.36 -7.87 8.98
N TYR A 488 29.04 -7.84 9.18
CA TYR A 488 28.34 -8.74 10.10
C TYR A 488 27.39 -9.67 9.36
N GLN A 489 27.90 -10.39 8.35
CA GLN A 489 27.13 -11.42 7.67
C GLN A 489 26.75 -12.51 8.67
N LYS A 490 25.46 -12.89 8.69
CA LYS A 490 24.97 -13.97 9.56
C LYS A 490 25.65 -15.26 9.14
N LYS A 491 26.42 -15.86 10.06
CA LYS A 491 27.24 -17.06 9.83
C LYS A 491 26.47 -18.28 9.30
N ASP A 492 25.12 -18.29 9.38
CA ASP A 492 24.28 -19.39 8.89
C ASP A 492 22.95 -18.92 8.26
N LEU A 493 22.99 -18.45 7.02
CA LEU A 493 21.78 -18.19 6.24
C LEU A 493 21.21 -19.51 5.66
N LYS A 494 20.49 -20.26 6.48
CA LYS A 494 19.77 -21.48 6.06
C LYS A 494 18.43 -21.13 5.39
N SER A 495 18.48 -20.56 4.17
CA SER A 495 17.27 -20.43 3.35
C SER A 495 17.10 -21.68 2.47
N PRO A 496 15.86 -22.13 2.20
CA PRO A 496 15.62 -23.26 1.30
C PRO A 496 16.27 -23.08 -0.08
N ALA A 497 16.33 -21.84 -0.59
CA ALA A 497 16.97 -21.54 -1.88
C ALA A 497 18.50 -21.69 -1.83
N ILE A 498 19.15 -21.30 -0.74
CA ILE A 498 20.61 -21.47 -0.57
C ILE A 498 20.96 -22.95 -0.42
N ILE A 499 20.19 -23.70 0.36
CA ILE A 499 20.38 -25.15 0.53
C ILE A 499 20.19 -25.86 -0.82
N TYR A 500 19.14 -25.49 -1.56
CA TYR A 500 18.89 -26.03 -2.90
C TYR A 500 20.00 -25.69 -3.89
N GLY A 501 20.54 -24.47 -3.83
CA GLY A 501 21.72 -24.06 -4.58
C GLY A 501 22.89 -25.01 -4.34
N ARG A 502 23.34 -25.13 -3.09
CA ARG A 502 24.48 -25.99 -2.71
C ARG A 502 24.34 -27.44 -3.16
N ILE A 503 23.13 -28.01 -3.08
CA ILE A 503 22.89 -29.41 -3.46
C ILE A 503 22.96 -29.62 -4.99
N ASN A 504 22.58 -28.62 -5.78
CA ASN A 504 22.38 -28.79 -7.22
C ASN A 504 23.42 -28.06 -8.09
N GLU A 505 24.28 -27.23 -7.49
CA GLU A 505 25.33 -26.50 -8.19
C GLU A 505 26.26 -27.45 -8.95
N GLN A 506 26.81 -28.46 -8.26
CA GLN A 506 27.69 -29.46 -8.90
C GLN A 506 26.99 -30.21 -10.03
N LYS A 507 25.69 -30.55 -9.86
CA LYS A 507 24.91 -31.23 -10.90
C LYS A 507 24.74 -30.35 -12.15
N ALA A 508 24.55 -29.04 -11.94
CA ALA A 508 24.42 -28.08 -13.03
C ALA A 508 25.75 -27.87 -13.76
N VAL A 509 26.87 -27.85 -13.02
CA VAL A 509 28.23 -27.82 -13.61
C VAL A 509 28.48 -29.07 -14.46
N SER A 510 28.28 -30.27 -13.91
CA SER A 510 28.48 -31.52 -14.68
C SER A 510 27.59 -31.60 -15.93
N LYS A 511 26.36 -31.08 -15.87
CA LYS A 511 25.50 -31.01 -17.05
C LYS A 511 26.00 -30.00 -18.08
N TYR A 512 26.57 -28.88 -17.64
CA TYR A 512 27.19 -27.90 -18.52
C TYR A 512 28.43 -28.48 -19.23
N GLU A 513 29.30 -29.16 -18.49
CA GLU A 513 30.49 -29.84 -19.03
C GLU A 513 30.11 -30.84 -20.14
N GLU A 514 29.12 -31.70 -19.88
CA GLU A 514 28.61 -32.66 -20.87
C GLU A 514 28.00 -31.96 -22.10
N THR A 515 27.19 -30.93 -21.89
CA THR A 515 26.43 -30.28 -22.98
C THR A 515 27.33 -29.43 -23.88
N LYS A 516 28.38 -28.83 -23.31
CA LYS A 516 29.29 -27.96 -24.03
C LYS A 516 30.61 -28.62 -24.40
N ASN A 517 30.85 -29.84 -23.92
CA ASN A 517 32.09 -30.59 -24.11
C ASN A 517 33.32 -29.77 -23.67
N VAL A 518 33.22 -29.17 -22.48
CA VAL A 518 34.28 -28.37 -21.85
C VAL A 518 34.52 -28.86 -20.43
N GLU A 519 35.74 -28.67 -19.93
CA GLU A 519 36.09 -28.97 -18.53
C GLU A 519 35.94 -27.70 -17.68
N VAL A 520 35.30 -27.82 -16.52
CA VAL A 520 35.14 -26.72 -15.56
C VAL A 520 36.07 -26.94 -14.37
N THR A 521 37.03 -26.05 -14.16
CA THR A 521 37.95 -26.13 -13.02
C THR A 521 37.43 -25.32 -11.83
N ALA A 522 37.54 -25.90 -10.63
CA ALA A 522 37.16 -25.24 -9.39
C ALA A 522 38.15 -24.13 -9.02
N CYS A 523 37.65 -23.03 -8.45
CA CYS A 523 38.47 -21.88 -8.09
C CYS A 523 38.12 -21.30 -6.71
N GLY A 524 39.01 -20.45 -6.20
CA GLY A 524 38.96 -19.79 -4.91
C GLY A 524 38.52 -18.32 -4.99
N LEU A 525 39.17 -17.46 -4.21
CA LEU A 525 38.94 -16.02 -4.20
C LEU A 525 40.00 -15.32 -5.06
N PHE A 526 39.55 -14.70 -6.14
CA PHE A 526 40.35 -13.79 -6.95
C PHE A 526 40.29 -12.38 -6.36
N VAL A 527 41.43 -11.70 -6.38
CA VAL A 527 41.60 -10.31 -5.93
C VAL A 527 42.15 -9.47 -7.07
N ASP A 528 41.71 -8.23 -7.17
CA ASP A 528 42.13 -7.34 -8.25
C ASP A 528 43.51 -6.71 -7.94
N ALA A 529 44.43 -6.79 -8.89
CA ALA A 529 45.79 -6.26 -8.73
C ALA A 529 45.84 -4.72 -8.71
N THR A 530 44.91 -4.06 -9.40
CA THR A 530 44.82 -2.59 -9.48
C THR A 530 44.05 -2.02 -8.29
N PHE A 531 43.02 -2.73 -7.84
CA PHE A 531 42.15 -2.36 -6.73
C PHE A 531 42.13 -3.47 -5.67
N PRO A 532 43.11 -3.48 -4.74
CA PRO A 532 43.32 -4.57 -3.79
C PRO A 532 42.17 -4.83 -2.80
N PHE A 533 41.13 -3.99 -2.79
CA PHE A 533 39.92 -4.13 -1.98
C PHE A 533 38.75 -4.80 -2.72
N LEU A 534 38.90 -5.11 -4.02
CA LEU A 534 37.92 -5.84 -4.82
C LEU A 534 38.27 -7.33 -4.86
N GLY A 535 37.23 -8.17 -4.82
CA GLY A 535 37.40 -9.61 -4.97
C GLY A 535 36.18 -10.32 -5.54
N ALA A 536 36.40 -11.46 -6.17
CA ALA A 536 35.36 -12.28 -6.77
C ALA A 536 35.70 -13.78 -6.64
N SER A 537 34.66 -14.61 -6.59
CA SER A 537 34.81 -16.07 -6.68
C SER A 537 33.75 -16.53 -7.67
N PRO A 538 34.14 -16.80 -8.93
CA PRO A 538 33.22 -17.43 -9.88
C PRO A 538 32.90 -18.86 -9.43
N ASP A 539 31.84 -19.43 -10.00
CA ASP A 539 31.43 -20.80 -9.68
C ASP A 539 32.36 -21.84 -10.36
N GLY A 540 33.10 -21.44 -11.40
CA GLY A 540 34.18 -22.21 -12.02
C GLY A 540 34.86 -21.48 -13.18
N LEU A 541 35.98 -22.02 -13.67
CA LEU A 541 36.71 -21.52 -14.84
C LEU A 541 36.56 -22.51 -16.01
N VAL A 542 36.55 -22.02 -17.24
CA VAL A 542 36.32 -22.81 -18.46
C VAL A 542 37.39 -22.46 -19.50
N GLY A 543 38.27 -23.41 -19.80
CA GLY A 543 39.40 -23.16 -20.70
C GLY A 543 40.32 -22.03 -20.21
N ASP A 544 40.95 -21.31 -21.14
CA ASP A 544 41.96 -20.29 -20.80
C ASP A 544 41.35 -18.92 -20.41
N ASP A 545 40.17 -18.56 -20.96
CA ASP A 545 39.58 -17.22 -20.81
C ASP A 545 38.11 -17.22 -20.28
N GLY A 546 37.54 -18.38 -19.99
CA GLY A 546 36.12 -18.52 -19.65
C GLY A 546 35.85 -18.60 -18.13
N ILE A 547 34.71 -18.06 -17.70
CA ILE A 547 34.17 -18.25 -16.35
C ILE A 547 32.71 -18.70 -16.40
N ILE A 548 32.26 -19.42 -15.37
CA ILE A 548 30.86 -19.83 -15.20
C ILE A 548 30.28 -19.28 -13.89
N GLU A 549 29.01 -18.83 -13.96
CA GLU A 549 28.17 -18.45 -12.81
C GLU A 549 26.87 -19.25 -12.88
N VAL A 550 26.66 -20.13 -11.91
CA VAL A 550 25.55 -21.07 -11.81
C VAL A 550 24.47 -20.51 -10.86
N LYS A 551 23.20 -20.67 -11.23
CA LYS A 551 22.05 -20.26 -10.40
C LYS A 551 20.97 -21.33 -10.41
N CYS A 552 20.88 -22.12 -9.34
CA CYS A 552 19.84 -23.12 -9.17
C CYS A 552 18.60 -22.53 -8.46
N LEU A 553 17.50 -22.33 -9.20
CA LEU A 553 16.28 -21.69 -8.69
C LEU A 553 15.22 -22.74 -8.28
N PRO A 554 14.82 -22.84 -6.99
CA PRO A 554 13.91 -23.89 -6.50
C PRO A 554 12.47 -23.79 -7.03
N PHE A 555 12.08 -22.68 -7.65
CA PHE A 555 10.69 -22.45 -8.12
C PHE A 555 10.40 -23.03 -9.51
N ILE A 556 11.42 -23.42 -10.28
CA ILE A 556 11.26 -23.90 -11.66
C ILE A 556 10.87 -25.39 -11.70
N GLU A 557 11.28 -26.17 -10.70
CA GLU A 557 11.03 -27.62 -10.61
C GLU A 557 9.52 -27.96 -10.53
N GLY A 558 8.72 -27.12 -9.86
CA GLY A 558 7.27 -27.30 -9.78
C GLY A 558 6.53 -27.07 -11.10
N LYS A 559 7.06 -26.23 -12.00
CA LYS A 559 6.44 -25.94 -13.31
C LYS A 559 6.78 -26.99 -14.38
N LEU A 560 7.99 -27.56 -14.34
CA LEU A 560 8.40 -28.63 -15.26
C LEU A 560 7.79 -30.00 -14.90
N ALA A 561 7.49 -30.23 -13.62
CA ALA A 561 6.75 -31.43 -13.20
C ALA A 561 5.29 -31.42 -13.67
N GLU A 562 4.68 -30.24 -13.85
CA GLU A 562 3.33 -30.10 -14.42
C GLU A 562 3.31 -30.29 -15.94
N SER A 563 4.36 -29.86 -16.67
CA SER A 563 4.43 -30.04 -18.14
C SER A 563 4.71 -31.49 -18.57
N LYS A 564 5.37 -32.30 -17.73
CA LYS A 564 5.56 -33.75 -18.01
C LYS A 564 4.32 -34.60 -17.73
N LYS A 565 3.31 -34.07 -17.02
CA LYS A 565 2.03 -34.77 -16.77
C LYS A 565 0.99 -34.55 -17.88
N SER A 566 1.23 -33.64 -18.83
CA SER A 566 0.33 -33.38 -19.95
C SER A 566 0.71 -34.13 -21.24
N THR A 567 1.73 -34.97 -21.22
CA THR A 567 2.22 -35.74 -22.39
C THR A 567 2.30 -37.25 -22.14
N ASN A 568 1.52 -37.79 -21.20
CA ASN A 568 1.27 -39.22 -21.07
C ASN A 568 -0.21 -39.51 -21.14
#